data_AF-C6TL65-F1
#
_entry.id   AF-C6TL65-F1
#
_cell.length_a   1.000
_cell.length_b   1.000
_cell.length_c   1.000
_cell.angle_alpha   90.00
_cell.angle_beta   90.00
_cell.angle_gamma   90.00
#
_symmetry.space_group_name_H-M   'P 1'
#
loop_
_entity.id
_entity.type
_entity.pdbx_description
1 polymer ?
#
loop_
_entity_poly.entity_id
_entity_poly.type
_entity_poly.pdbx_seq_one_letter_code
_entity_poly.pdbx_strand_id
1 'polypeptide(L)'
;MIFGELYASKGACTALKEKNGILINRLYRERLLFLGQEVDSEISNQLISLMVYLSIEEENKDLYLFINSPGGWVIPGIAIYDTMQFVQPDVQTVCMGLAASMGSFLLAGGEITKRLAFPHAWRQ
;
A
#
# COMPACT_ATOMS: atom_id res chain seq x y z
N MET A 1 -28.52 4.16 33.11
CA MET A 1 -27.05 4.05 33.12
C MET A 1 -26.56 3.24 31.89
N ILE A 2 -26.96 3.59 30.65
CA ILE A 2 -26.50 2.87 29.42
C ILE A 2 -26.46 3.78 28.16
N PHE A 3 -26.22 5.08 28.30
CA PHE A 3 -26.15 5.99 27.13
C PHE A 3 -24.85 6.80 27.03
N GLY A 4 -23.89 6.60 27.93
CA GLY A 4 -22.61 7.32 27.95
C GLY A 4 -21.43 6.61 27.27
N GLU A 5 -21.44 5.28 27.17
CA GLU A 5 -20.25 4.51 26.74
C GLU A 5 -20.08 4.41 25.21
N LEU A 6 -21.14 4.60 24.42
CA LEU A 6 -21.07 4.44 22.96
C LEU A 6 -20.42 5.64 22.23
N TYR A 7 -20.47 6.84 22.82
CA TYR A 7 -19.87 8.05 22.23
C TYR A 7 -18.35 8.16 22.49
N ALA A 8 -17.85 7.59 23.59
CA ALA A 8 -16.41 7.56 23.89
C ALA A 8 -15.62 6.63 22.94
N SER A 9 -16.22 5.52 22.51
CA SER A 9 -15.61 4.55 21.58
C SER A 9 -15.38 5.15 20.18
N LYS A 10 -16.34 5.94 19.65
CA LYS A 10 -16.19 6.59 18.34
C LYS A 10 -15.11 7.68 18.32
N GLY A 11 -14.97 8.46 19.40
CA GLY A 11 -13.95 9.50 19.53
C GLY A 11 -12.51 8.95 19.65
N ALA A 12 -12.34 7.81 20.32
CA ALA A 12 -11.05 7.14 20.39
C ALA A 12 -10.66 6.51 19.04
N CYS A 13 -11.61 5.94 18.30
CA CYS A 13 -11.37 5.37 16.99
C CYS A 13 -11.03 6.44 15.94
N THR A 14 -11.65 7.63 15.98
CA THR A 14 -11.29 8.74 15.09
C THR A 14 -9.94 9.36 15.44
N ALA A 15 -9.64 9.55 16.73
CA ALA A 15 -8.33 10.05 17.17
C ALA A 15 -7.18 9.05 16.91
N LEU A 16 -7.44 7.74 17.00
CA LEU A 16 -6.51 6.70 16.56
C LEU A 16 -6.35 6.71 15.03
N LYS A 17 -7.42 6.91 14.26
CA LYS A 17 -7.32 7.09 12.80
C LYS A 17 -6.47 8.31 12.44
N GLU A 18 -6.60 9.39 13.19
CA GLU A 18 -5.84 10.63 12.99
C GLU A 18 -4.37 10.47 13.38
N LYS A 19 -4.08 9.80 14.51
CA LYS A 19 -2.70 9.42 14.90
C LYS A 19 -2.06 8.43 13.93
N ASN A 20 -2.82 7.44 13.45
CA ASN A 20 -2.38 6.52 12.42
C ASN A 20 -2.12 7.28 11.12
N GLY A 21 -2.97 8.25 10.76
CA GLY A 21 -2.74 9.16 9.65
C GLY A 21 -1.42 9.91 9.77
N ILE A 22 -1.08 10.45 10.94
CA ILE A 22 0.20 11.15 11.18
C ILE A 22 1.40 10.19 11.01
N LEU A 23 1.30 8.96 11.53
CA LEU A 23 2.38 7.96 11.40
C LEU A 23 2.53 7.46 9.96
N ILE A 24 1.41 7.14 9.31
CA ILE A 24 1.36 6.69 7.92
C ILE A 24 1.90 7.77 6.98
N ASN A 25 1.54 9.04 7.19
CA ASN A 25 2.12 10.17 6.45
C ASN A 25 3.63 10.30 6.67
N ARG A 26 4.14 9.99 7.87
CA ARG A 26 5.58 9.98 8.14
C ARG A 26 6.29 8.81 7.44
N LEU A 27 5.64 7.64 7.33
CA LEU A 27 6.16 6.50 6.58
C LEU A 27 6.15 6.75 5.07
N TYR A 28 5.15 7.47 4.56
CA TYR A 28 5.12 7.86 3.15
C TYR A 28 6.24 8.84 2.79
N ARG A 29 6.68 9.70 3.72
CA ARG A 29 7.91 10.50 3.54
C ARG A 29 9.16 9.63 3.40
N GLU A 30 9.17 8.46 4.02
CA GLU A 30 10.22 7.45 3.85
C GLU A 30 9.99 6.56 2.62
N ARG A 31 8.98 6.85 1.79
CA ARG A 31 8.62 6.12 0.56
C ARG A 31 8.19 4.68 0.78
N LEU A 32 7.62 4.40 1.94
CA LEU A 32 7.08 3.09 2.32
C LEU A 32 5.58 3.06 2.05
N LEU A 33 5.16 2.37 0.99
CA LEU A 33 3.77 2.15 0.61
C LEU A 33 3.28 0.79 1.11
N PHE A 34 2.04 0.72 1.62
CA PHE A 34 1.47 -0.50 2.19
C PHE A 34 0.15 -0.86 1.52
N LEU A 35 0.10 -2.05 0.91
CA LEU A 35 -1.12 -2.69 0.42
C LEU A 35 -1.47 -3.84 1.38
N GLY A 36 -2.22 -3.52 2.43
CA GLY A 36 -2.55 -4.46 3.52
C GLY A 36 -3.94 -5.08 3.47
N GLN A 37 -4.70 -4.84 2.40
CA GLN A 37 -6.10 -5.24 2.27
C GLN A 37 -6.43 -5.58 0.80
N GLU A 38 -7.69 -5.89 0.52
CA GLU A 38 -8.16 -6.18 -0.84
C GLU A 38 -7.92 -4.99 -1.79
N VAL A 39 -7.59 -5.27 -3.05
CA VAL A 39 -7.42 -4.23 -4.07
C VAL A 39 -8.78 -3.72 -4.52
N ASP A 40 -9.10 -2.49 -4.14
CA ASP A 40 -10.28 -1.74 -4.59
C ASP A 40 -9.90 -0.44 -5.30
N SER A 41 -10.90 0.28 -5.83
CA SER A 41 -10.68 1.55 -6.53
C SER A 41 -10.20 2.67 -5.60
N GLU A 42 -10.58 2.68 -4.32
CA GLU A 42 -10.23 3.75 -3.39
C GLU A 42 -8.75 3.66 -3.00
N ILE A 43 -8.30 2.48 -2.61
CA ILE A 43 -6.92 2.17 -2.24
C ILE A 43 -6.00 2.29 -3.44
N SER A 44 -6.45 1.80 -4.60
CA SER A 44 -5.71 1.97 -5.85
C SER A 44 -5.44 3.45 -6.13
N ASN A 45 -6.46 4.29 -6.07
CA ASN A 45 -6.30 5.72 -6.30
C ASN A 45 -5.36 6.37 -5.26
N GLN A 46 -5.41 5.95 -4.00
CA GLN A 46 -4.50 6.42 -2.96
C GLN A 46 -3.04 6.02 -3.25
N LEU A 47 -2.79 4.76 -3.60
CA LEU A 47 -1.44 4.27 -3.94
C LEU A 47 -0.89 4.96 -5.19
N ILE A 48 -1.71 5.09 -6.24
CA ILE A 48 -1.32 5.78 -7.49
C ILE A 48 -0.96 7.24 -7.18
N SER A 49 -1.80 7.94 -6.42
CA SER A 49 -1.56 9.34 -6.06
C SER A 49 -0.26 9.50 -5.27
N LEU A 50 0.02 8.59 -4.35
CA LEU A 50 1.27 8.59 -3.57
C LEU A 50 2.49 8.29 -4.43
N MET A 51 2.42 7.32 -5.34
CA MET A 51 3.53 7.00 -6.26
C MET A 51 3.85 8.21 -7.15
N VAL A 52 2.84 8.85 -7.72
CA VAL A 52 3.01 10.05 -8.56
C VAL A 52 3.56 11.21 -7.74
N TYR A 53 3.03 11.45 -6.53
CA TYR A 53 3.50 12.51 -5.65
C TYR A 53 4.99 12.33 -5.30
N LEU A 54 5.39 11.12 -4.89
CA LEU A 54 6.77 10.81 -4.52
C LEU A 54 7.71 10.85 -5.74
N SER A 55 7.22 10.50 -6.92
CA SER A 55 7.96 10.64 -8.18
C SER A 55 8.24 12.10 -8.52
N ILE A 56 7.31 13.02 -8.24
CA ILE A 56 7.52 14.46 -8.48
C ILE A 56 8.49 15.06 -7.45
N GLU A 57 8.46 14.57 -6.20
CA GLU A 57 9.32 15.08 -5.12
C GLU A 57 10.80 14.72 -5.33
N GLU A 58 11.10 13.44 -5.59
CA GLU A 58 12.44 13.06 -6.07
C GLU A 58 12.36 11.81 -6.97
N GLU A 59 12.90 11.91 -8.18
CA GLU A 59 12.84 10.85 -9.20
C GLU A 59 13.88 9.73 -8.99
N ASN A 60 14.97 9.99 -8.23
CA ASN A 60 16.10 9.07 -8.10
C ASN A 60 16.01 8.10 -6.90
N LYS A 61 14.98 8.22 -6.06
CA LYS A 61 14.89 7.47 -4.81
C LYS A 61 13.77 6.43 -4.89
N ASP A 62 14.16 5.17 -4.79
CA ASP A 62 13.28 4.01 -4.88
C ASP A 62 12.05 4.09 -3.97
N LEU A 63 10.97 3.46 -4.44
CA LEU A 63 9.72 3.27 -3.71
C LEU A 63 9.65 1.86 -3.15
N TYR A 64 9.18 1.68 -1.92
CA TYR A 64 9.02 0.36 -1.31
C TYR A 64 7.54 0.04 -1.15
N LEU A 65 7.03 -0.93 -1.90
CA LEU A 65 5.66 -1.40 -1.84
C LEU A 65 5.58 -2.72 -1.07
N PHE A 66 5.04 -2.65 0.14
CA PHE A 66 4.74 -3.82 0.95
C PHE A 66 3.37 -4.39 0.60
N ILE A 67 3.33 -5.67 0.24
CA ILE A 67 2.13 -6.34 -0.25
C ILE A 67 1.71 -7.43 0.75
N ASN A 68 0.54 -7.24 1.33
CA ASN A 68 -0.21 -8.19 2.13
C ASN A 68 -1.69 -8.14 1.68
N SER A 69 -2.00 -8.78 0.56
CA SER A 69 -3.32 -8.72 -0.07
C SER A 69 -3.77 -10.08 -0.59
N PRO A 70 -5.02 -10.49 -0.32
CA PRO A 70 -5.62 -11.68 -0.93
C PRO A 70 -5.98 -11.47 -2.41
N GLY A 71 -5.74 -10.29 -2.99
CA GLY A 71 -6.12 -9.92 -4.34
C GLY A 71 -7.23 -8.88 -4.34
N GLY A 72 -8.07 -8.89 -5.36
CA GLY A 72 -9.20 -7.97 -5.48
C GLY A 72 -9.55 -7.69 -6.93
N TRP A 73 -9.97 -6.46 -7.19
CA TRP A 73 -10.42 -6.04 -8.51
C TRP A 73 -9.25 -5.91 -9.49
N VAL A 74 -9.46 -6.43 -10.70
CA VAL A 74 -8.42 -6.45 -11.75
C VAL A 74 -8.15 -5.06 -12.30
N ILE A 75 -9.19 -4.25 -12.57
CA ILE A 75 -9.03 -2.92 -13.18
C ILE A 75 -8.22 -1.96 -12.28
N PRO A 76 -8.53 -1.81 -10.98
CA PRO A 76 -7.69 -1.01 -10.07
C PRO A 76 -6.29 -1.59 -9.94
N GLY A 77 -6.13 -2.91 -9.88
CA GLY A 77 -4.80 -3.52 -9.79
C GLY A 77 -3.94 -3.29 -11.04
N ILE A 78 -4.52 -3.27 -12.25
CA ILE A 78 -3.81 -2.89 -13.48
C ILE A 78 -3.43 -1.41 -13.44
N ALA A 79 -4.30 -0.52 -12.94
CA ALA A 79 -3.98 0.90 -12.83
C ALA A 79 -2.77 1.16 -11.89
N ILE A 80 -2.66 0.42 -10.79
CA ILE A 80 -1.47 0.44 -9.93
C ILE A 80 -0.25 -0.04 -10.71
N TYR A 81 -0.36 -1.18 -11.40
CA TYR A 81 0.73 -1.74 -12.18
C TYR A 81 1.25 -0.78 -13.26
N ASP A 82 0.36 -0.16 -14.04
CA ASP A 82 0.72 0.82 -15.06
C ASP A 82 1.42 2.03 -14.43
N THR A 83 0.95 2.47 -13.26
CA THR A 83 1.59 3.56 -12.52
C THR A 83 3.00 3.16 -12.06
N MET A 84 3.19 1.93 -11.57
CA MET A 84 4.51 1.41 -11.19
C MET A 84 5.50 1.42 -12.36
N GLN A 85 5.04 1.20 -13.59
CA GLN A 85 5.88 1.26 -14.80
C GLN A 85 6.05 2.69 -15.34
N PHE A 86 5.12 3.59 -15.03
CA PHE A 86 5.14 4.98 -15.49
C PHE A 86 6.08 5.86 -14.66
N VAL A 87 6.15 5.64 -13.35
CA VAL A 87 6.99 6.44 -12.46
C VAL A 87 8.48 6.17 -12.72
N GLN A 88 9.31 7.21 -12.63
CA GLN A 88 10.76 7.08 -12.84
C GLN A 88 11.48 6.30 -11.74
N PRO A 89 11.14 6.42 -10.44
CA PRO A 89 11.79 5.66 -9.40
C PRO A 89 11.46 4.16 -9.48
N ASP A 90 12.46 3.32 -9.24
CA ASP A 90 12.25 1.87 -9.17
C ASP A 90 11.30 1.50 -8.03
N VAL A 91 10.27 0.72 -8.35
CA VAL A 91 9.34 0.19 -7.34
C VAL A 91 9.83 -1.16 -6.84
N GLN A 92 10.36 -1.17 -5.62
CA GLN A 92 10.70 -2.39 -4.90
C GLN A 92 9.44 -3.00 -4.29
N THR A 93 9.23 -4.29 -4.47
CA THR A 93 8.05 -4.97 -3.91
C THR A 93 8.47 -5.98 -2.85
N VAL A 94 7.77 -5.96 -1.72
CA VAL A 94 8.06 -6.83 -0.57
C VAL A 94 6.80 -7.56 -0.15
N CYS A 95 6.77 -8.87 -0.31
CA CYS A 95 5.64 -9.70 0.13
C CYS A 95 5.70 -9.94 1.63
N MET A 96 4.63 -9.53 2.33
CA MET A 96 4.41 -9.75 3.75
C MET A 96 3.14 -10.57 3.96
N GLY A 97 3.26 -11.76 4.53
CA GLY A 97 2.08 -12.58 4.86
C GLY A 97 1.48 -13.28 3.64
N LEU A 98 0.61 -12.62 2.89
CA LEU A 98 -0.10 -13.19 1.74
C LEU A 98 -0.03 -12.25 0.53
N ALA A 99 0.34 -12.79 -0.62
CA ALA A 99 0.14 -12.14 -1.91
C ALA A 99 -0.56 -13.14 -2.84
N ALA A 100 -1.85 -12.95 -3.07
CA ALA A 100 -2.66 -13.81 -3.94
C ALA A 100 -3.31 -13.02 -5.07
N SER A 101 -3.49 -13.64 -6.25
CA SER A 101 -4.19 -13.04 -7.41
C SER A 101 -3.58 -11.68 -7.82
N MET A 102 -4.34 -10.58 -7.81
CA MET A 102 -3.79 -9.24 -8.11
C MET A 102 -2.66 -8.85 -7.18
N GLY A 103 -2.61 -9.36 -5.94
CA GLY A 103 -1.49 -9.15 -5.03
C GLY A 103 -0.20 -9.82 -5.51
N SER A 104 -0.27 -11.05 -6.04
CA SER A 104 0.90 -11.72 -6.62
C SER A 104 1.31 -11.13 -7.97
N PHE A 105 0.35 -10.64 -8.76
CA PHE A 105 0.62 -9.87 -9.98
C PHE A 105 1.40 -8.58 -9.69
N LEU A 106 0.94 -7.77 -8.74
CA LEU A 106 1.63 -6.54 -8.35
C LEU A 106 3.02 -6.83 -7.77
N LEU A 107 3.17 -7.89 -6.99
CA LEU A 107 4.46 -8.33 -6.47
C LEU A 107 5.45 -8.64 -7.61
N ALA A 108 4.99 -9.36 -8.64
CA ALA A 108 5.80 -9.69 -9.81
C ALA A 108 6.15 -8.47 -10.66
N GLY A 109 5.32 -7.43 -10.62
CA GLY A 109 5.47 -6.19 -11.37
C GLY A 109 6.47 -5.17 -10.82
N GLY A 110 7.05 -5.41 -9.65
CA GLY A 110 8.17 -4.61 -9.16
C GLY A 110 9.44 -4.79 -9.98
N GLU A 111 10.43 -3.93 -9.74
CA GLU A 111 11.72 -3.95 -10.43
C GLU A 111 12.38 -5.33 -10.29
N ILE A 112 12.82 -5.91 -11.42
CA ILE A 112 13.18 -7.35 -11.54
C ILE A 112 14.16 -7.79 -10.45
N THR A 113 15.12 -6.92 -10.14
CA THR A 113 16.21 -7.15 -9.17
C THR A 113 15.84 -6.84 -7.71
N LYS A 114 14.69 -6.22 -7.46
CA LYS A 114 14.28 -5.66 -6.15
C LYS A 114 12.95 -6.24 -5.64
N ARG A 115 12.64 -7.49 -6.01
CA ARG A 115 11.45 -8.23 -5.53
C ARG A 115 11.83 -9.14 -4.38
N LEU A 116 11.26 -8.88 -3.20
CA LEU A 116 11.55 -9.59 -1.97
C LEU A 116 10.29 -10.24 -1.40
N ALA A 117 10.47 -11.30 -0.62
CA ALA A 117 9.40 -11.93 0.11
C ALA A 117 9.95 -12.46 1.44
N PHE A 118 9.19 -12.27 2.52
CA PHE A 118 9.55 -12.87 3.80
C PHE A 118 9.48 -14.40 3.75
N PRO A 119 10.27 -15.12 4.57
CA PRO A 119 10.43 -16.57 4.50
C PRO A 119 9.13 -17.36 4.72
N HIS A 120 8.16 -16.77 5.42
CA HIS A 120 6.84 -17.38 5.68
C HIS A 120 5.72 -16.77 4.85
N ALA A 121 6.05 -15.92 3.87
CA ALA A 121 5.03 -15.29 3.04
C ALA A 121 4.51 -16.28 2.00
N TRP A 122 3.18 -16.41 1.92
CA TRP A 122 2.50 -17.24 0.94
C TRP A 122 2.22 -16.42 -0.33
N ARG A 123 2.80 -16.86 -1.45
CA ARG A 123 2.53 -16.32 -2.79
C ARG A 123 1.69 -17.32 -3.57
N GLN A 124 0.54 -16.89 -4.10
CA GLN A 124 -0.35 -17.74 -4.90
C GLN A 124 -0.93 -17.03 -6.12
#